data_AF-A0A849QPG8-F1
#
_entry.id   AF-A0A849QPG8-F1
#
_cell.length_a   1.000
_cell.length_b   1.000
_cell.length_c   1.000
_cell.angle_alpha   90.00
_cell.angle_beta   90.00
_cell.angle_gamma   90.00
#
_symmetry.space_group_name_H-M   'P 1'
#
loop_
_entity.id
_entity.type
_entity.pdbx_description
1 polymer ?
#
loop_
_entity_poly.entity_id
_entity_poly.type
_entity_poly.pdbx_seq_one_letter_code
_entity_poly.pdbx_strand_id
1 'polypeptide(L)' 'MKIDARCPHCMLSRVHYEAVLSTDDEQLIHKTVMAGIDVLNRKYKPDIPAGYLSTAMHRKAYEVL' A
#
# COMPACT_ATOMS: atom_id res chain seq x y z
N MET A 1 11.42 12.54 -3.84
CA MET A 1 11.94 11.43 -4.67
C MET A 1 10.87 11.04 -5.69
N LYS A 2 11.23 10.89 -6.97
CA LYS A 2 10.33 10.32 -7.98
C LYS A 2 10.12 8.84 -7.71
N ILE A 3 9.02 8.29 -8.21
CA ILE A 3 8.74 6.86 -8.10
C ILE A 3 9.67 6.04 -9.00
N ASP A 4 10.15 4.90 -8.49
CA ASP A 4 10.93 3.90 -9.21
C ASP A 4 10.04 2.68 -9.50
N ALA A 5 10.38 1.91 -10.55
CA ALA A 5 9.61 0.71 -10.92
C ALA A 5 9.53 -0.34 -9.79
N ARG A 6 10.45 -0.32 -8.81
CA ARG A 6 10.43 -1.21 -7.64
C ARG A 6 9.53 -0.72 -6.51
N CYS A 7 9.11 0.55 -6.52
CA CYS A 7 8.30 1.13 -5.46
C CYS A 7 6.98 0.39 -5.19
N PRO A 8 6.21 -0.11 -6.18
CA PRO A 8 4.99 -0.86 -5.93
C PRO A 8 5.22 -2.08 -5.02
N HIS A 9 6.27 -2.86 -5.31
CA HIS A 9 6.64 -4.02 -4.50
C HIS A 9 6.99 -3.59 -3.07
N CYS A 10 7.89 -2.62 -2.92
CA CYS A 10 8.28 -2.13 -1.59
C CYS A 10 7.09 -1.60 -0.78
N MET A 11 6.17 -0.87 -1.40
CA MET A 11 4.97 -0.33 -0.74
C MET A 11 4.01 -1.43 -0.30
N LEU A 12 3.76 -2.44 -1.14
CA LEU A 12 2.91 -3.58 -0.76
C LEU A 12 3.51 -4.40 0.37
N SER A 13 4.82 -4.64 0.35
CA SER A 13 5.51 -5.32 1.45
C SER A 13 5.35 -4.55 2.77
N ARG A 14 5.38 -3.22 2.73
CA ARG A 14 5.17 -2.37 3.93
C ARG A 14 3.72 -2.42 4.42
N VAL A 15 2.74 -2.35 3.52
CA VAL A 15 1.33 -2.48 3.89
C VAL A 15 1.02 -3.85 4.49
N HIS A 16 1.55 -4.94 3.91
CA HIS A 16 1.40 -6.27 4.49
C HIS A 16 2.03 -6.36 5.88
N TYR A 17 3.26 -5.86 6.03
CA TYR A 17 3.94 -5.83 7.32
C TYR A 17 3.15 -5.04 8.38
N GLU A 18 2.62 -3.87 8.04
CA GLU A 18 1.79 -3.06 8.93
C GLU A 18 0.50 -3.77 9.33
N ALA A 19 -0.14 -4.47 8.39
CA ALA A 19 -1.35 -5.25 8.68
C ALA A 19 -1.06 -6.37 9.69
N VAL A 20 0.01 -7.13 9.48
CA VAL A 20 0.44 -8.21 10.40
C VAL A 20 0.83 -7.67 11.78
N LEU A 21 1.37 -6.45 11.86
CA LEU A 21 1.62 -5.79 13.15
C LEU A 21 0.35 -5.33 13.87
N SER A 22 -0.75 -5.11 13.14
CA SER A 22 -1.97 -4.49 13.68
C SER A 22 -3.02 -5.51 14.10
N THR A 23 -3.03 -6.71 13.50
CA THR A 23 -4.04 -7.73 13.74
C THR A 23 -3.52 -9.12 13.36
N ASP A 24 -4.09 -10.16 13.99
CA ASP A 24 -3.88 -11.57 13.61
C ASP A 24 -5.01 -12.10 12.70
N ASP A 25 -6.01 -11.26 12.34
CA ASP A 25 -7.08 -11.63 11.41
C ASP A 25 -6.55 -11.70 9.96
N GLU A 26 -6.29 -12.93 9.49
CA GLU A 26 -5.80 -13.20 8.13
C GLU A 26 -6.71 -12.63 7.03
N GLN A 27 -8.03 -12.60 7.24
CA GLN A 27 -8.95 -12.03 6.25
C GLN A 27 -8.81 -10.52 6.17
N LEU A 28 -8.61 -9.86 7.32
CA LEU A 28 -8.40 -8.42 7.38
C LEU A 28 -7.05 -8.02 6.80
N ILE A 29 -5.99 -8.79 7.07
CA ILE A 29 -4.67 -8.64 6.44
C ILE A 29 -4.79 -8.75 4.92
N HIS A 30 -5.45 -9.82 4.43
CA HIS A 30 -5.65 -10.02 3.00
C HIS A 30 -6.43 -8.87 2.36
N LYS A 31 -7.54 -8.43 2.97
CA LYS A 31 -8.32 -7.26 2.51
C LYS A 31 -7.46 -6.00 2.43
N THR A 32 -6.59 -5.79 3.41
CA THR A 32 -5.71 -4.62 3.48
C THR A 32 -4.70 -4.61 2.33
N VAL A 33 -4.05 -5.75 2.05
CA VAL A 33 -3.13 -5.88 0.91
C VAL A 33 -3.86 -5.68 -0.41
N MET A 34 -5.05 -6.27 -0.58
CA MET A 34 -5.86 -6.10 -1.79
C MET A 34 -6.28 -4.64 -2.01
N ALA A 35 -6.62 -3.91 -0.94
CA ALA A 35 -6.91 -2.49 -1.03
C ALA A 35 -5.67 -1.67 -1.45
N GLY A 36 -4.48 -2.05 -0.99
CA GLY A 36 -3.21 -1.50 -1.46
C GLY A 36 -2.98 -1.72 -2.96
N ILE A 37 -3.27 -2.92 -3.47
CA ILE A 37 -3.17 -3.22 -4.90
C ILE A 37 -4.12 -2.34 -5.73
N ASP A 38 -5.35 -2.15 -5.26
CA ASP A 38 -6.32 -1.25 -5.92
C ASP A 38 -5.84 0.20 -5.97
N VAL A 39 -5.22 0.70 -4.89
CA VAL A 39 -4.59 2.03 -4.87
C VAL A 39 -3.48 2.14 -5.90
N LEU A 40 -2.60 1.14 -5.99
CA LEU A 40 -1.54 1.10 -7.01
C LEU A 40 -2.13 1.14 -8.41
N ASN A 41 -3.12 0.29 -8.72
CA ASN A 41 -3.74 0.24 -10.05
C ASN A 41 -4.37 1.57 -10.47
N ARG A 42 -4.91 2.35 -9.52
CA ARG A 42 -5.56 3.63 -9.82
C ARG A 42 -4.61 4.82 -9.86
N LYS A 43 -3.58 4.83 -9.00
CA LYS A 43 -2.76 6.02 -8.75
C LYS A 43 -1.32 5.91 -9.23
N TYR A 44 -0.79 4.71 -9.45
CA TYR A 44 0.57 4.55 -9.95
C TYR A 44 0.67 5.11 -11.37
N LYS A 45 1.58 6.06 -11.56
CA LYS A 45 1.97 6.61 -12.85
C LYS A 45 3.47 6.90 -12.82
N PRO A 46 4.18 6.79 -13.95
CA PRO A 46 5.54 7.31 -14.06
C PRO A 46 5.60 8.78 -13.60
N ASP A 47 6.75 9.18 -13.06
CA ASP A 47 7.06 10.56 -12.65
C ASP A 47 6.24 11.19 -11.51
N ILE A 48 5.31 10.47 -10.87
CA ILE A 48 4.65 10.99 -9.67
C ILE A 48 5.61 11.00 -8.46
N PRO A 49 5.40 11.92 -7.49
CA PRO A 49 6.13 11.89 -6.23
C PRO A 49 5.85 10.58 -5.47
N ALA A 50 6.89 9.87 -5.04
CA ALA A 50 6.72 8.62 -4.29
C ALA A 50 5.90 8.82 -2.99
N GLY A 51 6.07 9.98 -2.34
CA GLY A 51 5.32 10.33 -1.12
C GLY A 51 3.81 10.47 -1.34
N TYR A 52 3.37 10.91 -2.53
CA TYR A 52 1.95 10.99 -2.87
C TYR A 52 1.31 9.60 -2.91
N LEU A 53 1.98 8.65 -3.57
CA LEU A 53 1.48 7.27 -3.66
C LEU A 53 1.58 6.56 -2.29
N SER A 54 2.70 6.68 -1.59
CA SER A 54 2.89 6.10 -0.24
C SER A 54 1.83 6.59 0.74
N THR A 55 1.55 7.89 0.76
CA THR A 55 0.50 8.45 1.63
C THR A 55 -0.88 7.86 1.32
N ALA A 56 -1.22 7.69 0.04
CA ALA A 56 -2.47 7.08 -0.36
C ALA A 56 -2.55 5.59 0.04
N MET A 57 -1.43 4.85 -0.07
CA MET A 57 -1.34 3.45 0.35
C MET A 57 -1.61 3.28 1.85
N HIS A 58 -0.88 4.01 2.70
CA HIS A 58 -1.02 3.87 4.16
C HIS A 58 -2.37 4.36 4.66
N ARG A 59 -2.90 5.48 4.12
CA ARG A 59 -4.27 5.91 4.46
C ARG A 59 -5.29 4.82 4.13
N LYS A 60 -5.16 4.18 2.96
CA LYS A 60 -6.09 3.11 2.59
C LYS A 60 -5.94 1.89 3.50
N ALA A 61 -4.71 1.56 3.90
CA ALA A 61 -4.49 0.49 4.86
C ALA A 61 -5.17 0.78 6.21
N TYR A 62 -5.03 2.00 6.73
CA TYR A 62 -5.68 2.42 8.00
C TYR A 62 -7.20 2.57 7.91
N GLU A 63 -7.77 2.70 6.71
CA GLU A 63 -9.23 2.67 6.52
C GLU A 63 -9.80 1.25 6.59
N VAL A 64 -8.96 0.24 6.32
CA VAL A 64 -9.37 -1.17 6.25
C VAL A 64 -9.07 -1.88 7.57
N LEU A 65 -7.90 -1.62 8.16
CA LEU A 65 -7.48 -2.10 9.48
C LEU A 65 -8.22 -1.36 10.59
#